data_AF-A0A8T6PYK4-F1
#
_entry.id   AF-A0A8T6PYK4-F1
#
_cell.length_a   1.000
_cell.length_b   1.000
_cell.length_c   1.000
_cell.angle_alpha   90.00
_cell.angle_beta   90.00
_cell.angle_gamma   90.00
#
_symmetry.space_group_name_H-M   'P 1'
#
loop_
_entity.id
_entity.type
_entity.pdbx_description
1 polymer ?
#
loop_
_entity_poly.entity_id
_entity_poly.type
_entity_poly.pdbx_seq_one_letter_code
_entity_poly.pdbx_strand_id
1 'polypeptide(L)'
;MRLVFATQDLTLANRSFEGFPLLIGADGWPVQPAQSFLWHILIESGESLSTLTWEAYGRRLYDYFAFLEANALAWNDETPAHGLSVLSRYRDWSIGELALNPRTVNNRLALIVRFYRWAKLNNLIKVLPFGEKKTHIVPHSGLLSHVTRPGKERSKISIMLRERKRLMKFLTKDQVKVCLALDADPSHQILFHLMV
;
A
#
# COMPACT_ATOMS: atom_id res chain seq x y z
N MET A 1 5.61 -3.80 19.38
CA MET A 1 4.26 -3.51 18.83
C MET A 1 3.44 -4.77 18.61
N ARG A 2 2.12 -4.68 18.77
CA ARG A 2 1.16 -5.74 18.46
C ARG A 2 0.03 -5.19 17.56
N LEU A 3 -0.42 -6.00 16.61
CA LEU A 3 -1.64 -5.74 15.84
C LEU A 3 -2.74 -6.66 16.37
N VAL A 4 -3.84 -6.06 16.80
CA VAL A 4 -5.03 -6.78 17.27
C VAL A 4 -6.22 -6.30 16.44
N PHE A 5 -7.20 -7.17 16.23
CA PHE A 5 -8.45 -6.80 15.56
C PHE A 5 -9.55 -6.65 16.59
N ALA A 6 -10.33 -5.58 16.46
CA ALA A 6 -11.42 -5.29 17.37
C ALA A 6 -12.49 -6.39 17.32
N THR A 7 -13.02 -6.74 18.48
CA THR A 7 -14.19 -7.59 18.64
C THR A 7 -15.47 -6.74 18.58
N GLN A 8 -16.61 -7.38 18.76
CA GLN A 8 -17.90 -6.69 18.79
C GLN A 8 -18.02 -5.64 19.91
N ASP A 9 -17.16 -5.73 20.92
CA ASP A 9 -17.11 -4.84 22.09
C ASP A 9 -16.68 -3.42 21.74
N LEU A 10 -15.98 -3.23 20.61
CA LEU A 10 -15.58 -1.91 20.13
C LEU A 10 -16.80 -1.22 19.50
N THR A 11 -17.59 -0.59 20.35
CA THR A 11 -18.80 0.13 19.97
C THR A 11 -18.57 1.64 20.01
N LEU A 12 -18.94 2.33 18.93
CA LEU A 12 -19.02 3.79 18.89
C LEU A 12 -20.38 4.19 18.35
N ALA A 13 -21.06 5.11 19.06
CA ALA A 13 -22.39 5.59 18.69
C ALA A 13 -23.39 4.45 18.36
N ASN A 14 -23.39 3.39 19.19
CA ASN A 14 -24.20 2.17 19.02
C ASN A 14 -23.91 1.35 17.75
N ARG A 15 -22.78 1.58 17.08
CA ARG A 15 -22.29 0.76 15.97
C ARG A 15 -21.07 -0.04 16.42
N SER A 16 -21.08 -1.34 16.17
CA SER A 16 -19.95 -2.22 16.41
C SER A 16 -18.99 -2.18 15.22
N PHE A 17 -17.69 -2.06 15.50
CA PHE A 17 -16.63 -2.05 14.49
C PHE A 17 -15.76 -3.30 14.59
N GLU A 18 -16.41 -4.47 14.50
CA GLU A 18 -15.73 -5.76 14.48
C GLU A 18 -14.73 -5.85 13.31
N GLY A 19 -13.52 -6.34 13.59
CA GLY A 19 -12.44 -6.46 12.61
C GLY A 19 -11.61 -5.19 12.41
N PHE A 20 -11.90 -4.09 13.12
CA PHE A 20 -11.13 -2.86 13.00
C PHE A 20 -9.69 -3.04 13.54
N PRO A 21 -8.64 -2.60 12.81
CA PRO A 21 -7.26 -2.79 13.22
C PRO A 21 -6.87 -1.86 14.37
N LEU A 22 -6.34 -2.44 15.44
CA LEU A 22 -5.79 -1.76 16.61
C LEU A 22 -4.27 -1.97 16.66
N LEU A 23 -3.52 -0.87 16.57
CA LEU A 23 -2.08 -0.84 16.67
C LEU A 23 -1.69 -0.53 18.11
N ILE A 24 -1.11 -1.50 18.81
CA ILE A 24 -0.75 -1.38 20.23
C ILE A 24 0.78 -1.32 20.38
N GLY A 25 1.28 -0.28 21.04
CA GLY A 25 2.69 -0.08 21.34
C GLY A 25 3.23 -1.07 22.38
N ALA A 26 4.54 -1.06 22.63
CA ALA A 26 5.12 -1.84 23.73
C ALA A 26 4.60 -1.40 25.12
N ASP A 27 4.14 -0.16 25.24
CA ASP A 27 3.51 0.43 26.42
C ASP A 27 2.06 -0.04 26.65
N GLY A 28 1.50 -0.83 25.73
CA GLY A 28 0.12 -1.31 25.81
C GLY A 28 -0.93 -0.28 25.37
N TRP A 29 -0.51 0.91 24.95
CA TRP A 29 -1.40 1.96 24.47
C TRP A 29 -1.52 1.96 22.94
N PRO A 30 -2.63 2.49 22.39
CA PRO A 30 -2.74 2.66 20.94
C PRO A 30 -1.67 3.59 20.40
N VAL A 31 -0.99 3.16 19.34
CA VAL A 31 0.10 3.93 18.72
C VAL A 31 -0.46 5.16 18.03
N GLN A 32 -0.25 6.33 18.63
CA GLN A 32 -0.64 7.60 18.04
C GLN A 32 0.52 8.22 17.23
N PRO A 33 0.23 8.86 16.09
CA PRO A 33 -1.10 9.15 15.52
C PRO A 33 -1.60 8.08 14.53
N ALA A 34 -0.93 6.93 14.43
CA ALA A 34 -1.27 5.86 13.50
C ALA A 34 -2.70 5.34 13.68
N GLN A 35 -3.13 5.18 14.93
CA GLN A 35 -4.48 4.74 15.25
C GLN A 35 -5.54 5.76 14.82
N SER A 36 -5.30 7.05 15.04
CA SER A 36 -6.22 8.12 14.60
C SER A 36 -6.33 8.18 13.07
N PHE A 37 -5.22 7.94 12.36
CA PHE A 37 -5.24 7.84 10.91
C PHE A 37 -6.09 6.65 10.41
N LEU A 38 -6.05 5.50 11.10
CA LEU A 38 -6.89 4.35 10.76
C LEU A 38 -8.38 4.68 10.87
N TRP A 39 -8.79 5.41 11.90
CA TRP A 39 -10.16 5.92 12.02
C TRP A 39 -10.53 6.83 10.85
N HIS A 40 -9.66 7.78 10.52
CA HIS A 40 -9.91 8.70 9.41
C HIS A 40 -10.05 7.97 8.05
N ILE A 41 -9.10 7.10 7.73
CA ILE A 41 -9.04 6.47 6.39
C ILE A 41 -10.02 5.31 6.21
N LEU A 42 -10.46 4.65 7.28
CA LEU A 42 -11.36 3.51 7.17
C LEU A 42 -12.82 3.90 7.37
N ILE A 43 -13.09 4.96 8.12
CA ILE A 43 -14.44 5.29 8.56
C ILE A 43 -14.87 6.67 8.09
N GLU A 44 -14.02 7.69 8.21
CA GLU A 44 -14.40 9.05 7.82
C GLU A 44 -14.33 9.27 6.30
N SER A 45 -13.44 8.57 5.59
CA SER A 45 -13.21 8.84 4.16
C SER A 45 -14.31 8.35 3.21
N GLY A 46 -15.47 7.92 3.73
CA GLY A 46 -16.68 7.62 2.95
C GLY A 46 -16.59 6.43 1.99
N GLU A 47 -15.46 5.72 1.95
CA GLU A 47 -15.28 4.52 1.15
C GLU A 47 -15.89 3.32 1.89
N SER A 48 -16.81 2.59 1.27
CA SER A 48 -17.32 1.31 1.79
C SER A 48 -16.24 0.24 1.64
N LEU A 49 -15.33 0.19 2.62
CA LEU A 49 -14.21 -0.74 2.62
C LEU A 49 -14.62 -2.10 3.21
N SER A 50 -14.21 -3.18 2.55
CA SER A 50 -14.39 -4.54 3.05
C SER A 50 -13.48 -4.83 4.26
N THR A 51 -13.82 -5.83 5.06
CA THR A 51 -13.02 -6.32 6.20
C THR A 51 -11.60 -6.71 5.78
N LEU A 52 -11.45 -7.33 4.60
CA LEU A 52 -10.13 -7.63 4.00
C LEU A 52 -9.30 -6.37 3.75
N THR A 53 -9.95 -5.24 3.42
CA THR A 53 -9.25 -3.98 3.20
C THR A 53 -8.81 -3.36 4.53
N TRP A 54 -9.63 -3.46 5.58
CA TRP A 54 -9.28 -3.04 6.93
C TRP A 54 -8.06 -3.81 7.44
N GLU A 55 -8.09 -5.13 7.31
CA GLU A 55 -6.97 -6.02 7.68
C GLU A 55 -5.69 -5.67 6.90
N ALA A 56 -5.82 -5.48 5.58
CA ALA A 56 -4.68 -5.10 4.75
C ALA A 56 -4.09 -3.74 5.16
N TYR A 57 -4.91 -2.76 5.50
CA TYR A 57 -4.44 -1.43 5.91
C TYR A 57 -3.77 -1.50 7.29
N GLY A 58 -4.39 -2.20 8.24
CA GLY A 58 -3.84 -2.47 9.56
C GLY A 58 -2.47 -3.14 9.49
N ARG A 59 -2.34 -4.23 8.73
CA ARG A 59 -1.06 -4.93 8.53
C ARG A 59 0.01 -4.05 7.90
N ARG A 60 -0.33 -3.28 6.86
CA ARG A 60 0.64 -2.39 6.18
C ARG A 60 1.15 -1.29 7.11
N LEU A 61 0.28 -0.70 7.94
CA LEU A 61 0.69 0.29 8.94
C LEU A 61 1.47 -0.34 10.09
N TYR A 62 1.03 -1.51 10.57
CA TYR A 62 1.75 -2.28 11.58
C TYR A 62 3.18 -2.56 11.15
N ASP A 63 3.39 -3.09 9.94
CA ASP A 63 4.73 -3.42 9.42
C ASP A 63 5.66 -2.20 9.42
N TYR A 64 5.12 -1.02 9.12
CA TYR A 64 5.88 0.22 9.12
C TYR A 64 6.22 0.70 10.54
N PHE A 65 5.21 0.82 11.41
CA PHE A 65 5.43 1.31 12.77
C PHE A 65 6.24 0.32 13.62
N ALA A 66 6.07 -0.99 13.41
CA ALA A 66 6.90 -2.02 14.04
C ALA A 66 8.36 -1.90 13.59
N PHE A 67 8.62 -1.61 12.30
CA PHE A 67 9.97 -1.30 11.83
C PHE A 67 10.56 -0.07 12.52
N LEU A 68 9.77 0.99 12.70
CA LEU A 68 10.23 2.19 13.40
C LEU A 68 10.59 1.91 14.86
N GLU A 69 9.71 1.21 15.58
CA GLU A 69 9.95 0.85 16.99
C GLU A 69 11.16 -0.07 17.14
N ALA A 70 11.31 -1.08 16.27
CA ALA A 70 12.46 -1.99 16.29
C ALA A 70 13.80 -1.28 16.02
N ASN A 71 13.79 -0.19 15.26
CA ASN A 71 14.98 0.60 14.93
C ASN A 71 15.12 1.86 15.78
N ALA A 72 14.26 2.05 16.79
CA ALA A 72 14.20 3.27 17.63
C ALA A 72 14.12 4.58 16.81
N LEU A 73 13.39 4.55 15.70
CA LEU A 73 13.22 5.69 14.79
C LEU A 73 11.94 6.45 15.12
N ALA A 74 12.03 7.77 15.20
CA ALA A 74 10.87 8.64 15.27
C ALA A 74 10.25 8.78 13.87
N TRP A 75 8.93 8.64 13.77
CA TRP A 75 8.22 8.84 12.50
C TRP A 75 8.16 10.32 12.09
N ASN A 76 8.19 11.25 13.05
CA ASN A 76 8.04 12.69 12.86
C ASN A 76 9.38 13.47 12.86
N ASP A 77 10.50 12.79 12.67
CA ASP A 77 11.82 13.43 12.69
C ASP A 77 11.91 14.51 11.57
N GLU A 78 12.16 15.76 11.99
CA GLU A 78 12.22 16.95 11.13
C GLU A 78 13.53 17.01 10.32
N THR A 79 14.51 16.16 10.63
CA THR A 79 15.90 16.29 10.13
C THR A 79 16.33 15.16 9.18
N PRO A 80 15.61 14.84 8.10
CA PRO A 80 16.13 13.90 7.12
C PRO A 80 17.23 14.60 6.31
N ALA A 81 18.49 14.21 6.54
CA ALA A 81 19.56 14.48 5.57
C ALA A 81 19.05 14.05 4.17
N HIS A 82 19.18 14.91 3.16
CA HIS A 82 18.59 14.69 1.84
C HIS A 82 18.93 13.28 1.31
N GLY A 83 17.89 12.47 1.06
CA GLY A 83 18.03 11.08 0.60
C GLY A 83 17.90 10.00 1.67
N LEU A 84 18.11 10.33 2.95
CA LEU A 84 18.09 9.41 4.09
C LEU A 84 16.83 9.57 4.96
N SER A 85 15.67 9.84 4.34
CA SER A 85 14.45 9.93 5.11
C SER A 85 14.08 8.59 5.75
N VAL A 86 13.28 8.64 6.81
CA VAL A 86 12.74 7.46 7.51
C VAL A 86 12.06 6.50 6.53
N LEU A 87 11.41 7.03 5.48
CA LEU A 87 10.79 6.24 4.43
C LEU A 87 11.79 5.59 3.47
N SER A 88 12.89 6.28 3.14
CA SER A 88 13.98 5.67 2.36
C SER A 88 14.57 4.48 3.12
N ARG A 89 14.81 4.62 4.43
CA ARG A 89 15.32 3.52 5.29
C ARG A 89 14.36 2.33 5.29
N TYR A 90 13.07 2.57 5.49
CA TYR A 90 12.06 1.50 5.46
C TYR A 90 12.00 0.79 4.10
N ARG A 91 12.06 1.56 3.00
CA ARG A 91 12.06 1.01 1.64
C ARG A 91 13.29 0.13 1.40
N ASP A 92 14.47 0.64 1.73
CA ASP A 92 15.73 -0.05 1.45
C ASP A 92 15.86 -1.32 2.30
N TRP A 93 15.40 -1.28 3.56
CA TRP A 93 15.26 -2.47 4.41
C TRP A 93 14.25 -3.49 3.85
N SER A 94 13.07 -3.02 3.43
CA SER A 94 12.01 -3.90 2.90
C SER A 94 12.42 -4.66 1.63
N ILE A 95 13.28 -4.06 0.81
CA ILE A 95 13.81 -4.70 -0.41
C ILE A 95 15.06 -5.52 -0.11
N GLY A 96 15.97 -4.97 0.68
CA GLY A 96 17.27 -5.56 0.94
C GLY A 96 17.17 -6.79 1.83
N GLU A 97 16.57 -6.64 3.02
CA GLU A 97 16.55 -7.73 4.01
C GLU A 97 15.37 -8.67 3.83
N LEU A 98 14.17 -8.12 3.60
CA LEU A 98 12.97 -8.95 3.42
C LEU A 98 12.78 -9.47 1.99
N ALA A 99 13.60 -9.01 1.03
CA ALA A 99 13.51 -9.38 -0.39
C ALA A 99 12.09 -9.29 -0.98
N LEU A 100 11.29 -8.32 -0.53
CA LEU A 100 9.89 -8.21 -0.93
C LEU A 100 9.75 -7.79 -2.39
N ASN A 101 8.66 -8.24 -3.02
CA ASN A 101 8.31 -7.77 -4.35
C ASN A 101 8.13 -6.23 -4.32
N PRO A 102 8.75 -5.47 -5.24
CA PRO A 102 8.61 -4.02 -5.32
C PRO A 102 7.15 -3.53 -5.33
N ARG A 103 6.22 -4.30 -5.92
CA ARG A 103 4.79 -3.97 -5.91
C ARG A 103 4.21 -3.99 -4.49
N THR A 104 4.61 -4.95 -3.66
CA THR A 104 4.16 -5.04 -2.27
C THR A 104 4.70 -3.88 -1.45
N VAL A 105 5.98 -3.55 -1.65
CA VAL A 105 6.63 -2.39 -0.98
C VAL A 105 5.95 -1.09 -1.40
N ASN A 106 5.66 -0.91 -2.69
CA ASN A 106 4.94 0.27 -3.19
C ASN A 106 3.52 0.36 -2.64
N ASN A 107 2.79 -0.76 -2.54
CA ASN A 107 1.47 -0.79 -1.92
C ASN A 107 1.48 -0.39 -0.44
N ARG A 108 2.54 -0.77 0.29
CA ARG A 108 2.79 -0.34 1.68
C ARG A 108 3.13 1.15 1.74
N LEU A 109 4.12 1.58 0.97
CA LEU A 109 4.55 2.98 0.88
C LEU A 109 3.41 3.92 0.47
N ALA A 110 2.49 3.50 -0.41
CA ALA A 110 1.36 4.31 -0.82
C ALA A 110 0.42 4.64 0.36
N LEU A 111 0.17 3.68 1.25
CA LEU A 111 -0.62 3.91 2.45
C LEU A 111 0.13 4.81 3.45
N ILE A 112 1.43 4.58 3.63
CA ILE A 112 2.28 5.40 4.50
C ILE A 112 2.35 6.86 3.99
N VAL A 113 2.42 7.07 2.68
CA VAL A 113 2.36 8.42 2.09
C VAL A 113 1.02 9.09 2.37
N ARG A 114 -0.10 8.36 2.31
CA ARG A 114 -1.42 8.90 2.72
C ARG A 114 -1.42 9.28 4.20
N PHE A 115 -0.80 8.49 5.06
CA PHE A 115 -0.62 8.80 6.48
C PHE A 115 0.14 10.12 6.68
N TYR A 116 1.30 10.29 6.06
CA TYR A 116 2.09 11.53 6.21
C TYR A 116 1.36 12.77 5.64
N ARG A 117 0.62 12.61 4.52
CA ARG A 117 -0.22 13.70 4.00
C ARG A 117 -1.31 14.09 4.98
N TRP A 118 -2.01 13.10 5.54
CA TRP A 118 -3.01 13.33 6.57
C TRP A 118 -2.40 13.97 7.83
N ALA A 119 -1.24 13.50 8.27
CA ALA A 119 -0.54 14.06 9.42
C ALA A 119 -0.17 15.54 9.21
N LYS A 120 0.28 15.90 8.00
CA LYS A 120 0.54 17.30 7.64
C LYS A 120 -0.73 18.15 7.62
N LEU A 121 -1.83 17.63 7.09
CA LEU A 121 -3.12 18.35 7.08
C LEU A 121 -3.64 18.61 8.51
N ASN A 122 -3.37 17.69 9.44
CA ASN A 122 -3.72 17.83 10.85
C ASN A 122 -2.63 18.56 11.68
N ASN A 123 -1.65 19.21 11.03
CA ASN A 123 -0.56 19.95 11.67
C ASN A 123 0.30 19.12 12.66
N LEU A 124 0.33 17.79 12.51
CA LEU A 124 1.16 16.90 13.34
C LEU A 124 2.64 16.93 12.94
N ILE A 125 2.92 17.36 11.70
CA ILE A 125 4.26 17.54 11.15
C ILE A 125 4.31 18.83 10.33
N LYS A 126 5.46 19.51 10.36
CA LYS A 126 5.67 20.74 9.56
C LYS A 126 6.03 20.41 8.10
N VAL A 127 6.88 19.39 7.91
CA VAL A 127 7.48 19.04 6.61
C VAL A 127 7.22 17.58 6.30
N LEU A 128 6.99 17.26 5.01
CA LEU A 128 6.86 15.86 4.57
C LEU A 128 8.26 15.23 4.45
N PRO A 129 8.46 13.97 4.87
CA PRO A 129 9.74 13.28 4.78
C PRO A 129 10.05 12.79 3.35
N PHE A 130 9.38 13.34 2.33
CA PHE A 130 9.53 12.93 0.95
C PHE A 130 9.28 14.05 -0.05
N GLY A 131 10.02 13.99 -1.15
CA GLY A 131 9.81 14.85 -2.31
C GLY A 131 8.74 14.29 -3.24
N GLU A 132 7.96 15.19 -3.84
CA GLU A 132 7.06 14.89 -4.95
C GLU A 132 7.68 15.38 -6.25
N LYS A 133 7.92 14.46 -7.20
CA LYS A 133 8.36 14.83 -8.54
C LYS A 133 7.13 14.89 -9.43
N LYS A 134 6.74 16.10 -9.82
CA LYS A 134 5.72 16.28 -10.86
C LYS A 134 6.26 15.75 -12.18
N THR A 135 5.55 14.80 -12.78
CA THR A 135 5.86 14.31 -14.12
C THR A 135 4.68 14.67 -15.01
N HIS A 136 4.95 15.41 -16.07
CA HIS A 136 3.96 15.63 -17.12
C HIS A 136 3.87 14.36 -17.96
N ILE A 137 2.64 13.87 -18.14
CA ILE A 137 2.39 12.87 -19.16
C ILE A 137 2.42 13.61 -20.49
N VAL A 138 3.39 13.28 -21.34
CA VAL A 138 3.38 13.74 -22.73
C VAL A 138 2.15 13.11 -23.38
N PRO A 139 1.14 13.89 -23.81
CA PRO A 139 0.02 13.33 -24.56
C PRO A 139 0.56 12.66 -25.83
N HIS A 140 -0.08 11.57 -26.25
CA HIS A 140 0.32 10.85 -27.47
C HIS A 140 0.51 11.83 -28.64
N SER A 141 1.66 11.76 -29.30
CA SER A 141 2.01 12.59 -30.45
C SER A 141 1.18 12.18 -31.67
N GLY A 142 -0.06 12.67 -31.75
CA GLY A 142 -0.91 12.59 -32.93
C GLY A 142 -0.98 13.93 -33.68
N LEU A 143 -1.60 13.93 -34.87
CA LEU A 143 -1.74 15.09 -35.76
C LEU A 143 -2.33 16.36 -35.08
N LEU A 144 -3.09 16.19 -33.99
CA LEU A 144 -3.76 17.28 -33.24
C LEU A 144 -3.12 17.55 -31.86
N SER A 145 -1.87 17.16 -31.64
CA SER A 145 -1.17 17.37 -30.35
C SER A 145 -1.03 18.85 -29.96
N HIS A 146 -1.05 19.76 -30.93
CA HIS A 146 -0.96 21.22 -30.70
C HIS A 146 -2.28 21.85 -30.20
N VAL A 147 -3.41 21.13 -30.31
CA VAL A 147 -4.75 21.59 -29.88
C VAL A 147 -5.15 20.96 -28.55
N THR A 148 -4.44 19.92 -28.11
CA THR A 148 -4.76 19.20 -26.87
C THR A 148 -4.19 19.94 -25.66
N ARG A 149 -5.05 20.17 -24.65
CA ARG A 149 -4.64 20.75 -23.36
C ARG A 149 -3.45 19.96 -22.77
N PRO A 150 -2.54 20.61 -22.01
CA PRO A 150 -1.42 19.91 -21.38
C PRO A 150 -1.93 18.68 -20.62
N GLY A 151 -1.29 17.54 -20.87
CA GLY A 151 -1.69 16.24 -20.33
C GLY A 151 -1.76 16.26 -18.80
N LYS A 152 -2.66 15.43 -18.24
CA LYS A 152 -2.87 15.30 -16.79
C LYS A 152 -1.54 15.14 -16.05
N GLU A 153 -1.24 16.07 -15.14
CA GLU A 153 -0.07 15.96 -14.26
C GLU A 153 -0.19 14.70 -13.40
N ARG A 154 0.88 13.87 -13.39
CA ARG A 154 1.03 12.81 -12.40
C ARG A 154 2.18 13.19 -11.48
N SER A 155 1.85 13.52 -10.23
CA SER A 155 2.84 13.57 -9.16
C SER A 155 3.31 12.14 -8.89
N LYS A 156 4.60 11.89 -9.15
CA LYS A 156 5.28 10.67 -8.72
C LYS A 156 5.99 10.96 -7.41
N ILE A 157 5.68 10.16 -6.39
CA ILE A 157 6.38 10.23 -5.11
C ILE A 157 7.80 9.68 -5.31
N SER A 158 8.81 10.44 -4.91
CA SER A 158 10.23 10.14 -5.17
C SER A 158 10.69 8.79 -4.59
N ILE A 159 10.02 8.30 -3.56
CA ILE A 159 10.39 7.07 -2.84
C ILE A 159 9.96 5.80 -3.58
N MET A 160 8.97 5.89 -4.47
CA MET A 160 8.37 4.70 -5.09
C MET A 160 9.37 3.94 -5.98
N LEU A 161 9.34 2.62 -5.88
CA LEU A 161 10.21 1.75 -6.65
C LEU A 161 9.71 1.57 -8.06
N ARG A 162 10.65 1.36 -8.99
CA ARG A 162 10.33 1.01 -10.37
C ARG A 162 9.74 -0.41 -10.43
N GLU A 163 8.46 -0.49 -10.73
CA GLU A 163 7.80 -1.78 -10.97
C GLU A 163 8.12 -2.27 -12.38
N ARG A 164 8.63 -3.51 -12.48
CA ARG A 164 8.67 -4.23 -13.76
C ARG A 164 7.35 -5.00 -13.88
N LYS A 165 6.52 -4.63 -14.86
CA LYS A 165 5.32 -5.43 -15.20
C LYS A 165 5.78 -6.85 -15.52
N ARG A 166 5.32 -7.83 -14.74
CA ARG A 166 5.49 -9.23 -15.09
C ARG A 166 4.63 -9.49 -16.32
N LEU A 167 5.24 -10.09 -17.34
CA LEU A 167 4.49 -10.59 -18.49
C LEU A 167 3.51 -11.65 -17.96
N MET A 168 2.26 -11.58 -18.41
CA MET A 168 1.30 -12.64 -18.13
C MET A 168 1.86 -13.94 -18.71
N LYS A 169 1.96 -14.97 -17.88
CA LYS A 169 2.37 -16.29 -18.34
C LYS A 169 1.17 -16.91 -19.03
N PHE A 170 1.30 -17.18 -20.32
CA PHE A 170 0.33 -17.96 -21.06
C PHE A 170 0.76 -19.43 -21.02
N LEU A 171 -0.22 -20.34 -20.98
CA LEU A 171 0.08 -21.74 -21.26
C LEU A 171 0.46 -21.88 -22.73
N THR A 172 1.50 -22.66 -22.98
CA THR A 172 1.85 -23.11 -24.32
C THR A 172 0.98 -24.29 -24.73
N LYS A 173 0.83 -24.55 -26.03
CA LYS A 173 0.01 -25.65 -26.55
C LYS A 173 0.40 -27.01 -25.97
N ASP A 174 1.69 -27.24 -25.73
CA ASP A 174 2.18 -28.49 -25.14
C ASP A 174 1.83 -28.61 -23.66
N GLN A 175 1.86 -27.50 -22.91
CA GLN A 175 1.39 -27.49 -21.52
C GLN A 175 -0.11 -27.77 -21.42
N VAL A 176 -0.92 -27.25 -22.36
CA VAL A 176 -2.37 -27.55 -22.40
C VAL A 176 -2.62 -29.03 -22.65
N LYS A 177 -1.86 -29.68 -23.55
CA LYS A 177 -1.95 -31.13 -23.77
C LYS A 177 -1.62 -31.94 -22.52
N VAL A 178 -0.60 -31.53 -21.76
CA VAL A 178 -0.27 -32.15 -20.47
C VAL A 178 -1.40 -31.96 -19.46
N CYS A 179 -2.02 -30.78 -19.42
CA CYS A 179 -3.17 -30.52 -18.55
C CYS A 179 -4.42 -31.34 -18.93
N LEU A 180 -4.64 -31.60 -20.22
CA LEU A 180 -5.74 -32.45 -20.71
C LEU A 180 -5.52 -33.94 -20.41
N ALA A 181 -4.28 -34.38 -20.25
CA ALA A 181 -3.95 -35.77 -19.89
C ALA A 181 -4.09 -36.04 -18.39
N LEU A 182 -4.29 -35.01 -17.57
CA LEU A 182 -4.54 -35.13 -16.13
C LEU A 182 -6.04 -35.28 -15.87
N ASP A 183 -6.39 -36.12 -14.90
CA ASP A 183 -7.77 -36.29 -14.46
C ASP A 183 -8.20 -35.09 -13.59
N ALA A 184 -8.58 -34.00 -14.26
CA ALA A 184 -9.02 -32.76 -13.64
C ALA A 184 -10.56 -32.67 -13.57
N ASP A 185 -11.06 -31.82 -12.68
CA ASP A 185 -12.49 -31.50 -12.54
C ASP A 185 -13.11 -31.07 -13.90
N PRO A 186 -14.37 -31.46 -14.22
CA PRO A 186 -14.95 -31.26 -15.56
C PRO A 186 -14.95 -29.80 -16.02
N SER A 187 -15.08 -28.84 -15.10
CA SER A 187 -15.03 -27.41 -15.42
C SER A 187 -13.65 -26.98 -15.95
N HIS A 188 -12.59 -27.55 -15.39
CA HIS A 188 -11.21 -27.30 -15.80
C HIS A 188 -10.89 -27.98 -17.14
N GLN A 189 -11.42 -29.18 -17.37
CA GLN A 189 -11.28 -29.88 -18.65
C GLN A 189 -11.89 -29.08 -19.81
N ILE A 190 -13.10 -28.53 -19.63
CA ILE A 190 -13.73 -27.67 -20.64
C ILE A 190 -12.88 -26.44 -20.93
N LEU A 191 -12.31 -25.81 -19.88
CA LEU A 191 -11.47 -24.63 -20.03
C LEU A 191 -10.19 -24.95 -20.83
N PHE A 192 -9.56 -26.11 -20.61
CA PHE A 192 -8.42 -26.55 -21.40
C PHE A 192 -8.81 -26.88 -22.86
N HIS A 193 -9.98 -27.46 -23.10
CA HIS A 193 -10.48 -27.70 -24.46
C HIS A 193 -10.72 -26.40 -25.25
N LEU A 194 -11.14 -25.32 -24.58
CA LEU A 194 -11.30 -23.99 -25.20
C LEU A 194 -9.96 -23.31 -25.55
N MET A 195 -8.85 -23.80 -25.02
CA MET A 195 -7.51 -23.24 -25.23
C MET A 195 -6.70 -23.93 -26.35
N VAL A 196 -7.23 -24.99 -26.97
CA VAL A 196 -6.57 -25.78 -28.04
C VAL A 196 -7.05 -25.36 -29.42
#